data_AF-A0A497FY63-F1
#
_entry.id   AF-A0A497FY63-F1
#
_cell.length_a   1.000
_cell.length_b   1.000
_cell.length_c   1.000
_cell.angle_alpha   90.00
_cell.angle_beta   90.00
_cell.angle_gamma   90.00
#
_symmetry.space_group_name_H-M   'P 1'
#
loop_
_entity.id
_entity.type
_entity.pdbx_description
1 polymer ?
#
loop_
_entity_poly.entity_id
_entity_poly.type
_entity_poly.pdbx_seq_one_letter_code
_entity_poly.pdbx_strand_id
1 'polypeptide(L)'
;MAKSSVQEAKIQCPCGRIIESPGDYKLLFLKKELNEIDILCPNDTCHLRELGYIKFKIEDDNVKFESARFYSPFVTWNAGRLGREKALQILKEHLRAIIHEHIDWNKIKEDYKRRMREKEK
;
A
#
# COMPACT_ATOMS: atom_id res chain seq x y z
N MET A 1 -5.03 -35.25 -20.85
CA MET A 1 -4.14 -34.54 -19.90
C MET A 1 -3.78 -33.19 -20.52
N ALA A 2 -4.28 -32.09 -19.97
CA ALA A 2 -3.79 -30.75 -20.24
C ALA A 2 -4.14 -29.88 -19.02
N LYS A 3 -3.34 -29.98 -17.97
CA LYS A 3 -3.35 -28.98 -16.90
C LYS A 3 -2.69 -27.74 -17.52
N SER A 4 -3.48 -26.91 -18.20
CA SER A 4 -3.07 -25.55 -18.55
C SER A 4 -2.77 -24.85 -17.23
N SER A 5 -1.48 -24.74 -16.93
CA SER A 5 -0.95 -23.99 -15.80
C SER A 5 -1.32 -22.52 -15.98
N VAL A 6 -2.46 -22.12 -15.44
CA VAL A 6 -2.75 -20.72 -15.15
C VAL A 6 -1.72 -20.33 -14.11
N GLN A 7 -0.56 -19.82 -14.55
CA GLN A 7 0.32 -19.08 -13.66
C GLN A 7 -0.51 -17.88 -13.20
N GLU A 8 -0.95 -17.93 -11.94
CA GLU A 8 -1.57 -16.79 -11.28
C GLU A 8 -0.67 -15.58 -11.52
N ALA A 9 -1.22 -14.54 -12.13
CA ALA A 9 -0.46 -13.35 -12.47
C ALA A 9 -0.13 -12.62 -11.17
N LYS A 10 1.04 -12.92 -10.61
CA LYS A 10 1.51 -12.35 -9.35
C LYS A 10 2.24 -11.03 -9.58
N ILE A 11 1.98 -10.07 -8.70
CA ILE A 11 2.72 -8.81 -8.65
C ILE A 11 4.14 -9.10 -8.18
N GLN A 12 5.11 -8.35 -8.69
CA GLN A 12 6.50 -8.44 -8.27
C GLN A 12 7.08 -7.04 -8.09
N CYS A 13 7.91 -6.87 -7.07
CA CYS A 13 8.76 -5.70 -6.93
C CYS A 13 9.94 -5.77 -7.92
N PRO A 14 10.45 -4.64 -8.44
CA PRO A 14 11.69 -4.60 -9.23
C PRO A 14 12.89 -5.29 -8.56
N CYS A 15 12.92 -5.41 -7.24
CA CYS A 15 13.95 -6.19 -6.53
C CYS A 15 13.80 -7.73 -6.66
N GLY A 16 12.79 -8.22 -7.39
CA GLY A 16 12.52 -9.63 -7.61
C GLY A 16 11.54 -10.26 -6.60
N ARG A 17 11.20 -9.57 -5.51
CA ARG A 17 10.27 -10.08 -4.50
C ARG A 17 8.85 -10.22 -5.06
N ILE A 18 8.28 -11.42 -4.99
CA ILE A 18 6.90 -11.71 -5.36
C ILE A 18 5.97 -11.25 -4.23
N ILE A 19 4.85 -10.63 -4.61
CA ILE A 19 3.77 -10.18 -3.74
C ILE A 19 2.54 -11.00 -4.13
N GLU A 20 2.19 -11.95 -3.29
CA GLU A 20 1.09 -12.89 -3.49
C GLU A 20 -0.23 -12.31 -3.00
N SER A 21 -0.19 -11.49 -1.95
CA SER A 21 -1.38 -10.93 -1.33
C SER A 21 -1.21 -9.44 -0.95
N PRO A 22 -2.33 -8.70 -0.77
CA PRO A 22 -2.31 -7.34 -0.23
C PRO A 22 -1.75 -7.24 1.20
N GLY A 23 -1.70 -8.35 1.94
CA GLY A 23 -1.09 -8.41 3.27
C GLY A 23 0.43 -8.50 3.27
N ASP A 24 1.06 -8.80 2.13
CA ASP A 24 2.51 -8.95 2.05
C ASP A 24 3.22 -7.59 2.07
N TYR A 25 2.51 -6.51 1.76
CA TYR A 25 3.07 -5.16 1.83
C TYR A 25 3.32 -4.77 3.28
N LYS A 26 4.45 -4.10 3.52
CA LYS A 26 4.72 -3.49 4.83
C LYS A 26 4.10 -2.11 4.83
N LEU A 27 3.22 -1.82 5.79
CA LEU A 27 2.61 -0.50 5.92
C LEU A 27 3.37 0.30 6.97
N LEU A 28 3.96 1.42 6.56
CA LEU A 28 4.66 2.33 7.47
C LEU A 28 3.86 3.60 7.67
N PHE A 29 3.55 3.88 8.93
CA PHE A 29 2.89 5.12 9.32
C PHE A 29 3.94 6.18 9.67
N LEU A 30 4.34 7.02 8.72
CA LEU A 30 5.30 8.09 8.98
C LEU A 30 4.68 9.17 9.88
N LYS A 31 5.29 9.38 11.04
CA LYS A 31 4.90 10.44 11.97
C LYS A 31 5.65 11.74 11.65
N LYS A 32 4.89 12.79 11.29
CA LYS A 32 4.72 13.99 12.14
C LYS A 32 3.77 15.03 11.52
N GLU A 33 3.59 15.05 10.18
CA GLU A 33 2.85 16.16 9.52
C GLU A 33 1.96 15.77 8.33
N LEU A 34 2.17 14.61 7.70
CA LEU A 34 1.65 14.36 6.34
C LEU A 34 0.36 13.52 6.24
N ASN A 35 -0.13 12.93 7.33
CA ASN A 35 -1.26 11.98 7.32
C ASN A 35 -1.18 10.98 6.14
N GLU A 36 -0.04 10.32 6.05
CA GLU A 36 0.31 9.42 4.96
C GLU A 36 0.77 8.06 5.53
N ILE A 37 0.41 7.00 4.81
CA ILE A 37 0.86 5.63 5.07
C ILE A 37 1.66 5.18 3.85
N ASP A 38 2.92 4.86 4.03
CA ASP A 38 3.75 4.31 2.97
C ASP A 38 3.46 2.83 2.80
N ILE A 39 3.33 2.42 1.55
CA ILE A 39 3.23 1.02 1.16
C ILE A 39 4.64 0.56 0.75
N LEU A 40 5.26 -0.26 1.57
CA LEU A 40 6.63 -0.70 1.41
C LEU A 40 6.74 -2.13 0.84
N CYS A 41 7.87 -2.40 0.20
CA CYS A 41 8.24 -3.73 -0.23
C CYS A 41 8.41 -4.67 0.98
N PRO A 42 7.96 -5.94 0.92
CA PRO A 42 8.24 -6.91 1.97
C PRO A 42 9.73 -7.18 2.18
N ASN A 43 10.57 -6.93 1.17
CA ASN A 43 12.02 -7.05 1.28
C ASN A 43 12.62 -5.78 1.92
N ASP A 44 13.16 -5.89 3.14
CA ASP A 44 13.74 -4.77 3.89
C ASP A 44 15.00 -4.17 3.24
N THR A 45 15.70 -4.95 2.43
CA THR A 45 16.91 -4.52 1.70
C THR A 45 16.58 -4.03 0.28
N CYS A 46 15.30 -3.85 -0.05
CA CYS A 46 14.87 -3.36 -1.35
C CYS A 46 15.38 -1.94 -1.61
N HIS A 47 16.08 -1.74 -2.72
CA HIS A 47 16.54 -0.41 -3.16
C HIS A 47 15.40 0.55 -3.47
N LEU A 48 14.25 0.04 -3.95
CA LEU A 48 13.06 0.86 -4.19
C LEU A 48 12.35 1.21 -2.88
N ARG A 49 12.36 0.28 -1.92
CA ARG A 49 11.78 0.35 -0.57
C ARG A 49 10.30 0.72 -0.52
N GLU A 50 9.96 1.93 -0.91
CA GLU A 50 8.60 2.46 -1.00
C GLU A 50 8.00 2.17 -2.37
N LEU A 51 6.84 1.50 -2.37
CA LEU A 51 6.12 1.10 -3.58
C LEU A 51 4.96 2.04 -3.88
N GLY A 52 4.46 2.77 -2.89
CA GLY A 52 3.33 3.68 -3.01
C GLY A 52 2.97 4.32 -1.68
N TYR A 53 1.84 5.02 -1.65
CA TYR A 53 1.32 5.67 -0.44
C TYR A 53 -0.21 5.67 -0.40
N ILE A 54 -0.73 5.95 0.80
CA ILE A 54 -2.13 6.23 1.10
C ILE A 54 -2.21 7.54 1.91
N LYS A 55 -2.90 8.54 1.36
CA LYS A 55 -3.17 9.83 2.00
C LYS A 55 -4.57 9.87 2.59
N PHE A 56 -4.67 10.41 3.78
CA PHE A 56 -5.92 10.61 4.49
C PHE A 56 -5.88 11.92 5.27
N LYS A 57 -7.02 12.34 5.79
CA LYS A 57 -7.17 13.45 6.73
C LYS A 57 -7.97 13.01 7.93
N ILE A 58 -7.82 13.74 9.03
CA ILE A 58 -8.62 13.56 10.23
C ILE A 58 -9.37 14.86 10.47
N GLU A 59 -10.69 14.83 10.32
CA GLU A 59 -11.60 15.95 10.51
C GLU A 59 -12.71 15.49 11.47
N ASP A 60 -12.98 16.26 12.52
CA ASP A 60 -14.05 15.99 13.49
C ASP A 60 -14.09 14.52 13.97
N ASP A 61 -12.92 13.99 14.35
CA ASP A 61 -12.76 12.61 14.82
C ASP A 61 -13.04 11.50 13.78
N ASN A 62 -13.14 11.88 12.51
CA ASN A 62 -13.35 10.97 11.38
C ASN A 62 -12.15 10.96 10.44
N VAL A 63 -11.75 9.75 10.02
CA VAL A 63 -10.71 9.60 9.00
C VAL A 63 -11.37 9.69 7.63
N LYS A 64 -10.94 10.67 6.84
CA LYS A 64 -11.33 10.82 5.44
C LYS A 64 -10.20 10.36 4.55
N PHE A 65 -10.45 9.36 3.72
CA PHE A 65 -9.53 8.96 2.66
C PHE A 65 -9.42 10.07 1.61
N GLU A 66 -8.20 10.39 1.16
CA GLU A 66 -7.98 11.37 0.09
C GLU A 66 -7.52 10.71 -1.21
N SER A 67 -6.42 9.96 -1.18
CA SER A 67 -5.88 9.31 -2.37
C SER A 67 -4.96 8.15 -2.01
N ALA A 68 -4.83 7.19 -2.90
CA ALA A 68 -3.84 6.12 -2.79
C ALA A 68 -3.30 5.76 -4.16
N ARG A 69 -2.00 5.51 -4.26
CA ARG A 69 -1.37 5.11 -5.50
C ARG A 69 -0.06 4.37 -5.27
N PHE A 70 0.22 3.45 -6.17
CA PHE A 70 1.57 2.92 -6.35
C PHE A 70 2.41 3.87 -7.21
N TYR A 71 3.71 3.95 -6.93
CA TYR A 71 4.65 4.77 -7.69
C TYR A 71 4.92 4.20 -9.07
N SER A 72 5.24 5.11 -10.01
CA SER A 72 5.44 4.78 -11.42
C SER A 72 6.44 3.64 -11.68
N PRO A 73 7.61 3.55 -11.00
CA PRO A 73 8.55 2.45 -11.24
C PRO A 73 7.95 1.07 -10.95
N PHE A 74 7.18 0.95 -9.86
CA PHE A 74 6.52 -0.30 -9.47
C PHE A 74 5.38 -0.66 -10.44
N VAL A 75 4.59 0.33 -10.85
CA VAL A 75 3.49 0.15 -11.82
C VAL A 75 4.04 -0.26 -13.18
N THR A 76 5.05 0.46 -13.69
CA THR A 76 5.67 0.23 -15.00
C THR A 76 6.29 -1.15 -15.07
N TRP A 77 6.98 -1.58 -14.01
CA TRP A 77 7.56 -2.92 -13.92
C TRP A 77 6.50 -4.02 -14.09
N ASN A 78 5.39 -3.93 -13.36
CA ASN A 78 4.34 -4.94 -13.42
C ASN A 78 3.56 -4.87 -14.74
N ALA A 79 3.32 -3.68 -15.30
CA ALA A 79 2.72 -3.51 -16.61
C ALA A 79 3.55 -4.16 -17.72
N GLY A 80 4.89 -4.06 -17.65
CA GLY A 80 5.78 -4.73 -18.61
C GLY A 80 5.77 -6.25 -18.51
N ARG A 81 5.55 -6.82 -17.31
CA ARG A 81 5.54 -8.27 -17.08
C ARG A 81 4.19 -8.93 -17.35
N LEU A 82 3.10 -8.29 -16.98
CA LEU A 82 1.75 -8.88 -16.97
C LEU A 82 0.85 -8.33 -18.09
N GLY A 83 1.31 -7.30 -18.79
CA GLY A 83 0.46 -6.45 -19.63
C GLY A 83 -0.19 -5.34 -18.80
N ARG A 84 -0.37 -4.18 -19.41
CA ARG A 84 -0.81 -2.95 -18.74
C ARG A 84 -2.17 -3.11 -18.04
N GLU A 85 -3.17 -3.61 -18.75
CA GLU A 85 -4.54 -3.70 -18.22
C GLU A 85 -4.60 -4.64 -17.01
N LYS A 86 -4.03 -5.84 -17.14
CA LYS A 86 -4.01 -6.84 -16.07
C LYS A 86 -3.24 -6.37 -14.84
N ALA A 87 -2.07 -5.77 -15.03
CA ALA A 87 -1.28 -5.22 -13.93
C ALA A 87 -2.03 -4.12 -13.19
N LEU A 88 -2.63 -3.17 -13.91
CA LEU A 88 -3.39 -2.08 -13.30
C LEU A 88 -4.62 -2.58 -12.54
N GLN A 89 -5.30 -3.61 -13.05
CA GLN A 89 -6.42 -4.24 -12.37
C GLN A 89 -5.98 -4.83 -11.02
N ILE A 90 -4.97 -5.69 -11.01
CA ILE A 90 -4.49 -6.35 -9.78
C ILE A 90 -3.96 -5.31 -8.77
N LEU A 91 -3.18 -4.33 -9.23
CA LEU A 91 -2.67 -3.27 -8.37
C LEU A 91 -3.80 -2.43 -7.75
N LYS A 92 -4.87 -2.16 -8.50
CA LYS A 92 -6.05 -1.45 -7.99
C LYS A 92 -6.81 -2.27 -6.95
N GLU A 93 -6.94 -3.58 -7.16
CA GLU A 93 -7.54 -4.51 -6.21
C GLU A 93 -6.71 -4.58 -4.92
N HIS A 94 -5.38 -4.67 -5.03
CA HIS A 94 -4.47 -4.63 -3.89
C HIS A 94 -4.62 -3.32 -3.10
N LEU A 95 -4.67 -2.15 -3.76
CA LEU A 95 -4.86 -0.87 -3.06
C LEU A 95 -6.18 -0.84 -2.28
N ARG A 96 -7.29 -1.32 -2.89
CA ARG A 96 -8.59 -1.38 -2.20
C ARG A 96 -8.52 -2.29 -0.98
N ALA A 97 -7.96 -3.48 -1.11
CA ALA A 97 -7.82 -4.41 0.01
C ALA A 97 -6.94 -3.82 1.12
N ILE A 98 -5.83 -3.17 0.78
CA ILE A 98 -4.97 -2.50 1.78
C ILE A 98 -5.78 -1.46 2.58
N ILE A 99 -6.55 -0.60 1.88
CA ILE A 99 -7.36 0.47 2.49
C ILE A 99 -8.46 -0.08 3.40
N HIS A 100 -9.14 -1.15 2.99
CA HIS A 100 -10.33 -1.64 3.68
C HIS A 100 -10.05 -2.74 4.70
N GLU A 101 -9.00 -3.55 4.51
CA GLU A 101 -8.79 -4.79 5.27
C GLU A 101 -7.49 -4.78 6.08
N HIS A 102 -6.45 -4.06 5.62
CA HIS A 102 -5.13 -4.09 6.26
C HIS A 102 -4.77 -2.82 7.05
N ILE A 103 -5.60 -1.78 6.99
CA ILE A 103 -5.42 -0.56 7.78
C ILE A 103 -6.41 -0.54 8.95
N ASP A 104 -5.86 -0.49 10.16
CA ASP A 104 -6.63 -0.21 11.36
C ASP A 104 -6.81 1.30 11.55
N TRP A 105 -7.91 1.82 10.99
CA TRP A 105 -8.28 3.22 11.10
C TRP A 105 -8.57 3.67 12.53
N ASN A 106 -9.02 2.77 13.41
CA ASN A 106 -9.29 3.11 14.81
C ASN A 106 -7.98 3.39 15.54
N LYS A 107 -6.97 2.53 15.36
CA LYS A 107 -5.64 2.74 15.89
C LYS A 107 -5.02 4.04 15.38
N ILE A 108 -5.22 4.38 14.11
CA ILE A 108 -4.77 5.67 13.54
C ILE A 108 -5.43 6.87 14.24
N LYS A 109 -6.75 6.81 14.48
CA LYS A 109 -7.48 7.84 15.24
C LYS A 109 -6.95 7.99 16.66
N GLU A 110 -6.76 6.88 17.38
CA GLU A 110 -6.25 6.89 18.75
C GLU A 110 -4.85 7.49 18.84
N ASP A 111 -3.95 7.07 17.94
CA ASP A 111 -2.60 7.61 17.85
C ASP A 111 -2.61 9.10 17.48
N TYR A 112 -3.56 9.56 16.66
CA TYR A 112 -3.76 11.00 16.39
C TYR A 112 -4.24 11.77 17.62
N LYS A 113 -5.29 11.29 18.31
CA LYS A 113 -5.80 11.93 19.53
C LYS A 113 -4.74 12.03 20.62
N ARG A 114 -3.98 10.96 20.85
CA ARG A 114 -2.89 10.97 21.83
C ARG A 114 -1.88 12.08 21.51
N ARG A 115 -1.53 12.24 20.23
CA ARG A 115 -0.61 13.28 19.75
C ARG A 115 -1.15 14.70 19.93
N MET A 116 -2.43 14.95 19.65
CA MET A 116 -3.00 16.29 19.84
C MET A 116 -2.93 16.72 21.32
N ARG A 117 -3.27 15.80 22.24
CA ARG A 117 -3.16 16.02 23.70
C ARG A 117 -1.72 16.26 24.17
N GLU A 118 -0.72 15.67 23.52
CA GLU A 118 0.70 15.88 23.83
C GLU A 118 1.22 17.23 23.32
N LYS A 119 0.65 17.78 22.24
CA LYS A 119 1.02 19.11 21.71
C LYS A 119 0.38 20.27 22.48
N GLU A 120 -0.74 20.04 23.16
CA GLU A 120 -1.43 21.03 23.98
C GLU A 120 -0.85 21.19 25.40
N LYS A 121 0.11 20.32 25.78
CA LYS A 121 0.87 20.41 27.03
C LYS A 121 2.19 21.13 26.81
#